data_AF-L8LSG1-F1
#
_entry.id   AF-L8LSG1-F1
#
_cell.length_a   1.000
_cell.length_b   1.000
_cell.length_c   1.000
_cell.angle_alpha   90.00
_cell.angle_beta   90.00
_cell.angle_gamma   90.00
#
_symmetry.space_group_name_H-M   'P 1'
#
loop_
_entity.id
_entity.type
_entity.pdbx_description
1 polymer ?
#
loop_
_entity_poly.entity_id
_entity_poly.type
_entity_poly.pdbx_seq_one_letter_code
_entity_poly.pdbx_strand_id
1 'polypeptide(L)'
;MKKKLIEVALPLVAINSESVREKSIRHGHPSTLHLWWSRKPLATTRAVIWASLVDDPSAWPNRFPTEIEQNQERQRLLNLLA
;
A
#
# COMPACT_ATOMS: atom_id res chain seq x y z
N MET A 1 -6.70 4.31 20.02
CA MET A 1 -6.86 3.95 18.59
C MET A 1 -5.90 2.81 18.29
N LYS A 2 -6.28 1.83 17.47
CA LYS A 2 -5.34 0.76 17.09
C LYS A 2 -4.36 1.27 16.06
N LYS A 3 -3.08 0.89 16.20
CA LYS A 3 -2.02 1.26 15.25
C LYS A 3 -2.33 0.64 13.89
N LYS A 4 -2.25 1.43 12.83
CA LYS A 4 -2.53 0.99 11.46
C LYS A 4 -1.27 0.60 10.72
N LEU A 5 -1.42 -0.28 9.73
CA LEU A 5 -0.30 -0.77 8.94
C LEU A 5 0.42 0.37 8.20
N ILE A 6 -0.33 1.38 7.72
CA ILE A 6 0.23 2.57 7.06
C ILE A 6 1.24 3.35 7.92
N GLU A 7 1.15 3.25 9.24
CA GLU A 7 2.06 3.93 10.18
C GLU A 7 3.40 3.20 10.35
N VAL A 8 3.47 1.92 9.92
CA VAL A 8 4.60 1.02 10.21
C VAL A 8 5.25 0.49 8.94
N ALA A 9 4.45 0.02 7.98
CA ALA A 9 4.94 -0.70 6.82
C ALA A 9 4.12 -0.41 5.55
N LEU A 10 4.81 -0.06 4.48
CA LEU A 10 4.26 0.08 3.13
C LEU A 10 5.28 -0.47 2.11
N PRO A 11 4.84 -1.25 1.10
CA PRO A 11 5.75 -1.85 0.12
C PRO A 11 6.06 -0.83 -0.99
N LEU A 12 6.82 0.22 -0.64
CA LEU A 12 7.06 1.38 -1.51
C LEU A 12 7.67 1.01 -2.85
N VAL A 13 8.58 0.03 -2.89
CA VAL A 13 9.23 -0.42 -4.13
C VAL A 13 8.20 -0.96 -5.13
N ALA A 14 7.32 -1.86 -4.67
CA ALA A 14 6.26 -2.45 -5.50
C ALA A 14 5.20 -1.41 -5.91
N ILE A 15 4.81 -0.53 -4.98
CA ILE A 15 3.87 0.56 -5.30
C ILE A 15 4.46 1.47 -6.37
N ASN A 16 5.75 1.82 -6.27
CA ASN A 16 6.41 2.71 -7.22
C ASN A 16 6.56 2.06 -8.60
N SER A 17 6.94 0.78 -8.68
CA SER A 17 7.05 0.07 -9.97
C SER A 17 5.70 0.02 -10.69
N GLU A 18 4.63 -0.35 -10.01
CA GLU A 18 3.29 -0.40 -10.61
C GLU A 18 2.75 0.99 -10.94
N SER A 19 3.05 2.00 -10.12
CA SER A 19 2.67 3.39 -10.38
C SER A 19 3.35 3.95 -11.64
N VAL A 20 4.61 3.59 -11.89
CA VAL A 20 5.33 3.96 -13.11
C VAL A 20 4.73 3.23 -14.32
N ARG A 21 4.47 1.94 -14.20
CA ARG A 21 3.83 1.13 -15.24
C ARG A 21 2.45 1.69 -15.62
N GLU A 22 1.61 2.04 -14.64
CA GLU A 22 0.28 2.59 -14.90
C GLU A 22 0.34 3.89 -15.71
N LYS A 23 1.32 4.75 -15.41
CA LYS A 23 1.53 6.01 -16.12
C LYS A 23 2.00 5.83 -17.56
N SER A 24 2.72 4.76 -17.87
CA SER A 24 3.31 4.54 -19.19
C SER A 24 2.34 3.93 -20.22
N ILE A 25 1.18 3.39 -19.80
CA ILE A 25 0.23 2.69 -20.69
C ILE A 25 -0.43 3.63 -21.73
N ARG A 26 -0.59 4.92 -21.45
CA ARG A 26 -1.46 5.83 -22.24
C ARG A 26 -0.71 6.89 -23.04
N HIS A 27 0.40 6.52 -23.69
CA HIS A 27 1.18 7.48 -24.48
C HIS A 27 0.32 8.14 -25.58
N GLY A 28 0.30 9.48 -25.63
CA GLY A 28 -0.42 10.26 -26.65
C GLY A 28 -1.93 10.41 -26.46
N HIS A 29 -2.53 9.86 -25.38
CA HIS A 29 -3.97 9.98 -25.14
C HIS A 29 -4.31 11.35 -24.52
N PRO A 30 -5.40 12.05 -24.91
CA PRO A 30 -5.76 13.35 -24.32
C PRO A 30 -5.88 13.36 -22.79
N SER A 31 -6.19 12.20 -22.19
CA SER A 31 -6.18 12.04 -20.74
C SER A 31 -4.81 12.26 -20.09
N THR A 32 -3.69 12.15 -20.81
CA THR A 32 -2.35 12.42 -20.26
C THR A 32 -1.98 13.90 -20.26
N LEU A 33 -2.78 14.77 -20.91
CA LEU A 33 -2.52 16.22 -20.97
C LEU A 33 -2.95 16.96 -19.69
N HIS A 34 -4.02 16.50 -19.03
CA HIS A 34 -4.57 17.15 -17.84
C HIS A 34 -4.75 16.14 -16.71
N LEU A 35 -3.99 16.33 -15.62
CA LEU A 35 -3.93 15.43 -14.46
C LEU A 35 -4.91 15.79 -13.35
N TRP A 36 -5.57 16.94 -13.46
CA TRP A 36 -6.42 17.49 -12.42
C TRP A 36 -7.82 16.86 -12.43
N TRP A 37 -8.46 16.69 -11.27
CA TRP A 37 -7.96 17.13 -9.95
C TRP A 37 -6.86 16.29 -9.32
N SER A 38 -6.66 15.02 -9.69
CA SER A 38 -5.44 14.23 -9.42
C SER A 38 -5.64 12.81 -9.92
N ARG A 39 -4.81 12.32 -10.84
CA ARG A 39 -4.64 10.87 -11.04
C ARG A 39 -3.57 10.36 -10.09
N LYS A 40 -3.94 10.08 -8.84
CA LYS A 40 -3.10 9.19 -8.02
C LYS A 40 -3.09 7.82 -8.71
N PRO A 41 -1.93 7.21 -8.96
CA PRO A 41 -1.87 5.85 -9.47
C PRO A 41 -2.78 4.95 -8.64
N LEU A 42 -3.56 4.11 -9.31
CA LEU A 42 -4.47 3.15 -8.68
C LEU A 42 -3.70 2.26 -7.69
N ALA A 43 -2.48 1.86 -8.05
CA ALA A 43 -1.57 1.12 -7.17
C ALA A 43 -1.35 1.85 -5.84
N THR A 44 -0.98 3.14 -5.88
CA THR A 44 -0.80 3.96 -4.68
C THR A 44 -2.10 4.09 -3.89
N THR A 45 -3.20 4.41 -4.57
CA THR A 45 -4.49 4.67 -3.91
C THR A 45 -5.01 3.43 -3.18
N ARG A 46 -4.94 2.26 -3.83
CA ARG A 46 -5.35 0.99 -3.23
C ARG A 46 -4.49 0.64 -2.02
N ALA A 47 -3.17 0.76 -2.13
CA ALA A 47 -2.27 0.45 -1.03
C ALA A 47 -2.50 1.37 0.18
N VAL A 48 -2.65 2.68 -0.05
CA VAL A 48 -2.89 3.66 1.02
C VAL A 48 -4.22 3.39 1.73
N ILE A 49 -5.31 3.19 0.98
CA ILE A 49 -6.63 2.91 1.57
C ILE A 49 -6.58 1.61 2.38
N TRP A 50 -6.04 0.55 1.78
CA TRP A 50 -5.97 -0.75 2.45
C TRP A 50 -5.13 -0.69 3.73
N ALA A 51 -3.93 -0.07 3.68
CA ALA A 51 -3.05 0.05 4.84
C ALA A 51 -3.60 1.01 5.92
N SER A 52 -4.49 1.93 5.55
CA SER A 52 -5.20 2.81 6.50
C SER A 52 -6.30 2.07 7.28
N LEU A 53 -6.88 1.03 6.68
CA LEU A 53 -7.96 0.25 7.28
C LEU A 53 -7.43 -0.90 8.13
N VAL A 54 -6.36 -1.56 7.68
CA VAL A 54 -5.77 -2.73 8.34
C VAL A 54 -4.95 -2.31 9.56
N ASP A 55 -5.20 -2.98 10.69
CA ASP A 55 -4.41 -2.81 11.91
C ASP A 55 -3.02 -3.45 11.74
N ASP A 56 -1.99 -2.81 12.28
CA ASP A 56 -0.67 -3.44 12.39
C ASP A 56 -0.73 -4.63 13.38
N PRO A 57 0.01 -5.74 13.15
CA PRO A 57 0.04 -6.87 14.07
C PRO A 57 0.42 -6.51 15.51
N SER A 58 1.22 -5.45 15.74
CA SER A 58 1.53 -4.97 17.09
C SER A 58 0.32 -4.43 17.87
N ALA A 59 -0.79 -4.11 17.19
CA ALA A 59 -2.04 -3.74 17.85
C ALA A 59 -2.78 -4.95 18.47
N TRP A 60 -2.30 -6.17 18.22
CA TRP A 60 -2.91 -7.44 18.68
C TRP A 60 -1.90 -8.33 19.42
N PRO A 61 -1.39 -7.91 20.59
CA PRO A 61 -0.33 -8.63 21.31
C PRO A 61 -0.72 -10.06 21.73
N ASN A 62 -2.01 -10.33 21.93
CA ASN A 62 -2.50 -11.68 22.23
C ASN A 62 -2.42 -12.64 21.03
N ARG A 63 -2.33 -12.12 19.80
CA ARG A 63 -2.21 -12.91 18.56
C ARG A 63 -0.80 -12.92 18.01
N PHE A 64 -0.06 -11.82 18.18
CA PHE A 64 1.30 -11.65 17.69
C PHE A 64 2.19 -11.12 18.83
N PRO A 65 2.51 -11.98 19.82
CA PRO A 65 3.26 -11.58 21.00
C PRO A 65 4.72 -11.20 20.67
N THR A 66 5.33 -11.80 19.66
CA THR A 66 6.73 -11.54 19.30
C THR A 66 6.90 -10.65 18.07
N GLU A 67 8.02 -9.93 17.98
CA GLU A 67 8.34 -9.14 16.77
C GLU A 67 8.47 -10.00 15.51
N ILE A 68 8.94 -11.25 15.66
CA ILE A 68 9.07 -12.19 14.55
C ILE A 68 7.68 -12.52 13.97
N GLU A 69 6.71 -12.87 14.82
CA GLU A 69 5.34 -13.14 14.39
C GLU A 69 4.68 -11.89 13.80
N GLN A 70 4.93 -10.71 14.37
CA GLN A 70 4.45 -9.45 13.81
C GLN A 70 5.01 -9.20 12.41
N ASN A 71 6.32 -9.42 12.20
CA ASN A 71 6.96 -9.25 10.90
C ASN A 71 6.48 -10.27 9.86
N GLN A 72 6.29 -11.53 10.26
CA GLN A 72 5.71 -12.56 9.40
C GLN A 72 4.29 -12.18 8.96
N GLU A 73 3.46 -11.73 9.90
CA GLU A 73 2.10 -11.29 9.58
C GLU A 73 2.10 -10.03 8.71
N ARG A 74 2.98 -9.06 8.98
CA ARG A 74 3.17 -7.90 8.09
C ARG A 74 3.53 -8.36 6.68
N GLN A 75 4.45 -9.30 6.52
CA GLN A 75 4.81 -9.79 5.20
C GLN A 75 3.63 -10.48 4.49
N ARG A 76 2.86 -11.31 5.20
CA ARG A 76 1.63 -11.93 4.66
C ARG A 76 0.63 -10.87 4.21
N LEU A 77 0.40 -9.87 5.04
CA LEU A 77 -0.47 -8.73 4.77
C LEU A 77 0.00 -7.96 3.53
N LEU A 78 1.29 -7.63 3.44
CA LEU A 78 1.88 -6.92 2.30
C LEU A 78 1.81 -7.72 1.00
N ASN A 79 1.95 -9.05 1.07
CA ASN A 79 1.80 -9.92 -0.10
C ASN A 79 0.37 -9.92 -0.66
N LEU A 80 -0.65 -9.50 0.08
CA LEU A 80 -2.01 -9.33 -0.45
C LEU A 80 -2.15 -8.09 -1.35
N LEU A 81 -1.20 -7.16 -1.30
CA LEU A 81 -1.13 -5.99 -2.17
C LEU A 81 -0.33 -6.25 -3.46
N ALA A 82 0.41 -7.36 -3.53
CA ALA A 82 1.26 -7.71 -4.67
C ALA A 82 0.45 -8.09 -5.92
#